data_AF-A0A6M2AY95-F1
#
_entry.id   AF-A0A6M2AY95-F1
#
_cell.length_a   1.000
_cell.length_b   1.000
_cell.length_c   1.000
_cell.angle_alpha   90.00
_cell.angle_beta   90.00
_cell.angle_gamma   90.00
#
_symmetry.space_group_name_H-M   'P 1'
#
loop_
_entity.id
_entity.type
_entity.pdbx_description
1 polymer ?
#
loop_
_entity_poly.entity_id
_entity_poly.type
_entity_poly.pdbx_seq_one_letter_code
_entity_poly.pdbx_strand_id
1 'polypeptide(L)'
;QSTVSDLSGSTVGNDEPTVIELCQNPAIAIVKTGVFNDENGDDCSDVDETITYTFTVTNQGNVSLSNIIVDDPLLGGPLAGPISGDTDGDGELDV
;
A
#
# COMPACT_ATOMS: atom_id res chain seq x y z
N GLN A 1 3.81 -11.27 53.54
CA GLN A 1 3.33 -10.38 52.46
C GLN A 1 4.43 -10.36 51.41
N SER A 2 4.18 -10.92 50.22
CA SER A 2 5.16 -10.90 49.14
C SER A 2 4.91 -9.64 48.33
N THR A 3 5.85 -8.70 48.38
CA THR A 3 5.78 -7.48 47.57
C THR A 3 6.10 -7.86 46.12
N VAL A 4 5.14 -7.64 45.23
CA VAL A 4 5.41 -7.67 43.78
C VAL A 4 6.29 -6.48 43.48
N SER A 5 7.50 -6.74 42.98
CA SER A 5 8.39 -5.70 42.46
C SER A 5 8.15 -5.60 40.97
N ASP A 6 7.73 -4.44 40.51
CA ASP A 6 7.89 -4.04 39.12
C ASP A 6 9.37 -3.67 38.88
N LEU A 7 9.87 -3.90 37.66
CA LEU A 7 11.24 -3.59 37.24
C LEU A 7 11.28 -2.31 36.38
N SER A 8 10.13 -1.66 36.12
CA SER A 8 10.15 -0.30 35.58
C SER A 8 10.71 0.66 36.65
N GLY A 9 11.90 1.21 36.40
CA GLY A 9 12.56 2.17 37.29
C GLY A 9 13.65 1.59 38.22
N SER A 10 14.28 2.50 38.97
CA SER A 10 15.43 2.22 39.87
C SER A 10 15.06 2.32 41.35
N THR A 11 13.84 2.76 41.67
CA THR A 11 13.31 3.03 43.01
C THR A 11 11.80 2.74 43.06
N VAL A 12 11.25 2.55 44.27
CA VAL A 12 9.85 2.13 44.50
C VAL A 12 8.78 3.13 44.01
N GLY A 13 9.17 4.31 43.54
CA GLY A 13 8.25 5.37 43.10
C GLY A 13 8.60 6.04 41.79
N ASN A 14 9.61 5.57 41.06
CA ASN A 14 9.87 6.06 39.70
C ASN A 14 9.40 5.02 38.70
N ASP A 15 8.31 5.33 38.00
CA ASP A 15 7.92 4.58 36.81
C ASP A 15 8.58 5.27 35.60
N GLU A 16 9.45 4.55 34.90
CA GLU A 16 10.00 5.02 33.63
C GLU A 16 9.21 4.38 32.49
N PRO A 17 8.86 5.15 31.44
CA PRO A 17 8.15 4.60 30.30
C PRO A 17 8.99 3.48 29.67
N THR A 18 8.38 2.32 29.47
CA THR A 18 8.98 1.29 28.62
C THR A 18 8.82 1.75 27.18
N VAL A 19 9.88 2.34 26.62
CA VAL A 19 9.91 2.78 25.22
C VAL A 19 10.38 1.62 24.35
N ILE A 20 9.52 1.16 23.44
CA ILE A 20 9.87 0.19 22.40
C ILE A 20 9.80 0.94 21.07
N GLU A 21 10.95 1.13 20.44
CA GLU A 21 11.02 1.70 19.10
C GLU A 21 10.67 0.63 18.06
N LEU A 22 9.68 0.92 17.21
CA LEU A 22 9.28 0.06 16.10
C LEU A 22 10.01 0.50 14.84
N CYS A 23 10.74 -0.42 14.20
CA CYS A 23 11.39 -0.15 12.94
C CYS A 23 10.33 0.05 11.85
N GLN A 24 10.23 1.27 11.31
CA GLN A 24 9.40 1.56 10.14
C GLN A 24 10.20 1.37 8.86
N ASN A 25 9.68 0.56 7.96
CA ASN A 25 10.24 0.24 6.67
C ASN A 25 9.15 0.35 5.60
N PRO A 26 8.83 1.58 5.15
CA PRO A 26 7.84 1.80 4.10
C PRO A 26 8.39 1.28 2.76
N ALA A 27 7.54 0.61 1.99
CA ALA A 27 7.87 0.16 0.65
C ALA A 27 6.60 0.07 -0.21
N ILE A 28 6.72 0.43 -1.48
CA ILE A 28 5.62 0.42 -2.44
C ILE A 28 6.07 -0.24 -3.73
N ALA A 29 5.17 -0.99 -4.36
CA ALA A 29 5.36 -1.52 -5.69
C ALA A 29 4.14 -1.27 -6.57
N ILE A 30 4.39 -1.23 -7.88
CA ILE A 30 3.35 -1.08 -8.88
C ILE A 30 3.61 -2.04 -10.04
N VAL A 31 2.56 -2.69 -10.51
CA VAL A 31 2.58 -3.55 -11.70
C VAL A 31 1.54 -3.03 -12.69
N LYS A 32 1.97 -2.82 -13.94
CA LYS A 32 1.10 -2.49 -15.06
C LYS A 32 0.99 -3.71 -15.98
N THR A 33 -0.22 -4.17 -16.23
CA THR A 33 -0.50 -5.25 -17.19
C THR A 33 -1.40 -4.70 -18.31
N GLY A 34 -1.20 -5.22 -19.52
CA GLY A 34 -2.01 -4.87 -20.69
C GLY A 34 -2.51 -6.14 -21.37
N VAL A 35 -3.80 -6.18 -21.68
CA VAL A 35 -4.43 -7.25 -22.45
C VAL A 35 -4.95 -6.66 -23.74
N PHE A 36 -4.48 -7.17 -24.87
CA PHE A 36 -5.00 -6.80 -26.17
C PHE A 36 -6.39 -7.43 -26.36
N ASN A 37 -7.36 -6.60 -26.67
CA ASN A 37 -8.74 -7.01 -26.92
C ASN A 37 -8.89 -7.23 -28.43
N ASP A 38 -8.53 -8.42 -28.88
CA ASP A 38 -8.78 -8.89 -30.23
C ASP A 38 -10.27 -9.23 -30.38
N GLU A 39 -11.01 -8.37 -31.08
CA GLU A 39 -12.46 -8.51 -31.23
C GLU A 39 -12.84 -9.40 -32.42
N ASN A 40 -11.95 -9.52 -33.41
CA ASN A 40 -12.19 -10.22 -34.67
C ASN A 40 -11.57 -11.64 -34.71
N GLY A 41 -10.64 -11.94 -33.79
CA GLY A 41 -9.94 -13.22 -33.62
C GLY A 41 -8.84 -13.49 -34.64
N ASP A 42 -8.23 -12.47 -35.25
CA ASP A 42 -7.23 -12.60 -36.31
C ASP A 42 -5.77 -12.44 -35.84
N ASP A 43 -5.55 -12.26 -34.54
CA ASP A 43 -4.26 -12.03 -33.89
C ASP A 43 -3.49 -10.82 -34.46
N CYS A 44 -4.16 -9.91 -35.18
CA CYS A 44 -3.63 -8.66 -35.70
C CYS A 44 -4.24 -7.47 -34.98
N SER A 45 -3.63 -6.29 -35.15
CA SER A 45 -4.16 -5.04 -34.62
C SER A 45 -4.98 -4.33 -35.68
N ASP A 46 -6.28 -4.20 -35.47
CA ASP A 46 -7.20 -3.47 -36.31
C ASP A 46 -7.60 -2.12 -35.74
N VAL A 47 -8.23 -1.30 -36.58
CA VAL A 47 -8.85 -0.04 -36.16
C VAL A 47 -10.02 -0.38 -35.23
N ASP A 48 -10.18 0.44 -34.19
CA ASP A 48 -11.20 0.33 -33.15
C ASP A 48 -10.98 -0.78 -32.10
N GLU A 49 -9.96 -1.62 -32.26
CA GLU A 49 -9.53 -2.55 -31.20
C GLU A 49 -8.76 -1.82 -30.09
N THR A 50 -8.78 -2.41 -28.89
CA THR A 50 -8.33 -1.72 -27.67
C THR A 50 -7.38 -2.58 -26.83
N ILE A 51 -6.64 -1.93 -25.93
CA ILE A 51 -5.83 -2.61 -24.91
C ILE A 51 -6.41 -2.26 -23.54
N THR A 52 -6.81 -3.26 -22.78
CA THR A 52 -7.22 -3.10 -21.39
C THR A 52 -5.97 -3.06 -20.51
N TYR A 53 -5.76 -1.94 -19.80
CA TYR A 53 -4.67 -1.81 -18.83
C TYR A 53 -5.18 -1.98 -17.40
N THR A 54 -4.47 -2.78 -16.61
CA THR A 54 -4.70 -2.91 -15.16
C THR A 54 -3.45 -2.47 -14.41
N PHE A 55 -3.64 -1.66 -13.37
CA PHE A 55 -2.59 -1.22 -12.46
C PHE A 55 -2.83 -1.83 -11.09
N THR A 56 -1.85 -2.54 -10.57
CA THR A 56 -1.87 -3.08 -9.21
C THR A 56 -0.82 -2.37 -8.40
N VAL A 57 -1.26 -1.59 -7.42
CA VAL A 57 -0.39 -0.97 -6.42
C VAL A 57 -0.38 -1.87 -5.18
N THR A 58 0.79 -2.08 -4.59
CA THR A 58 0.97 -2.94 -3.42
C THR A 58 1.85 -2.25 -2.39
N ASN A 59 1.37 -2.17 -1.15
CA ASN A 59 2.22 -1.84 -0.01
C ASN A 59 3.07 -3.08 0.32
N GLN A 60 4.39 -2.93 0.25
CA GLN A 60 5.34 -3.98 0.65
C GLN A 60 6.04 -3.62 1.97
N GLY A 61 5.65 -2.51 2.58
CA GLY A 61 6.21 -2.03 3.82
C GLY A 61 5.47 -2.57 5.03
N ASN A 62 5.77 -1.98 6.19
CA ASN A 62 5.08 -2.22 7.44
C ASN A 62 4.42 -0.95 8.01
N VAL A 63 4.16 0.02 7.12
CA VAL A 63 3.46 1.28 7.42
C VAL A 63 2.44 1.51 6.32
N SER A 64 1.23 1.96 6.68
CA SER A 64 0.19 2.35 5.73
C SER A 64 0.65 3.53 4.85
N LEU A 65 0.19 3.58 3.60
CA LEU A 65 0.64 4.55 2.60
C LEU A 65 -0.50 5.44 2.12
N SER A 66 -0.38 6.75 2.29
CA SER A 66 -1.37 7.73 1.83
C SER A 66 -0.93 8.48 0.56
N ASN A 67 -1.87 9.19 -0.06
CA ASN A 67 -1.64 10.07 -1.22
C ASN A 67 -1.01 9.37 -2.44
N ILE A 68 -1.41 8.12 -2.70
CA ILE A 68 -0.93 7.36 -3.85
C ILE A 68 -1.59 7.89 -5.13
N ILE A 69 -0.76 8.33 -6.06
CA ILE A 69 -1.17 8.79 -7.40
C ILE A 69 -0.45 7.95 -8.44
N VAL A 70 -1.20 7.31 -9.33
CA VAL A 70 -0.65 6.63 -10.51
C VAL A 70 -0.81 7.56 -11.69
N ASP A 71 0.29 7.99 -12.31
CA ASP A 71 0.27 8.89 -13.46
C ASP A 71 0.81 8.16 -14.70
N ASP A 72 0.00 8.11 -15.75
CA ASP A 72 0.38 7.53 -17.04
C ASP A 72 0.11 8.52 -18.18
N PRO A 73 1.15 9.21 -18.70
CA PRO A 73 0.99 10.19 -19.78
C PRO A 73 0.36 9.63 -21.05
N LEU A 74 0.49 8.32 -21.32
CA LEU A 74 -0.07 7.68 -22.51
C LEU A 74 -1.56 7.37 -22.36
N LEU A 75 -2.08 7.32 -21.12
CA LEU A 75 -3.49 7.10 -20.82
C LEU A 75 -4.24 8.37 -20.42
N GLY A 76 -3.64 9.55 -20.64
CA GLY A 76 -4.26 10.84 -20.34
C GLY A 76 -3.86 11.42 -18.97
N GLY A 77 -2.88 10.83 -18.28
CA GLY A 77 -2.28 11.38 -17.08
C GLY A 77 -2.76 10.69 -15.79
N PRO A 78 -3.12 11.45 -14.73
CA PRO A 78 -3.44 10.88 -13.43
C PRO A 78 -4.64 9.93 -13.48
N LEU A 79 -4.42 8.72 -13.02
CA LEU A 79 -5.45 7.71 -12.82
C LEU A 79 -6.03 7.86 -11.41
N ALA A 80 -7.31 7.54 -11.26
CA ALA A 80 -7.93 7.42 -9.94
C ALA A 80 -7.13 6.42 -9.11
N GLY A 81 -6.92 6.74 -7.82
CA GLY A 81 -6.07 5.99 -6.91
C GLY A 81 -6.48 4.52 -6.74
N PRO A 82 -5.73 3.75 -5.93
CA PRO A 82 -6.08 2.37 -5.69
C PRO A 82 -7.52 2.26 -5.17
N ILE A 83 -8.38 1.54 -5.90
CA ILE A 83 -9.80 1.36 -5.60
C ILE A 83 -10.05 0.33 -4.48
N SER A 84 -8.98 -0.20 -3.89
CA SER A 84 -8.99 -1.24 -2.86
C SER A 84 -7.65 -1.26 -2.11
N GLY A 85 -7.62 -1.94 -0.96
CA GLY A 85 -6.42 -2.08 -0.13
C GLY A 85 -6.42 -1.16 1.08
N ASP A 86 -7.46 -0.36 1.23
CA ASP A 86 -7.88 0.30 2.46
C ASP A 86 -8.90 -0.62 3.16
N THR A 87 -8.50 -1.22 4.26
CA THR A 87 -9.26 -2.23 5.02
C THR A 87 -10.06 -1.60 6.14
N ASP A 88 -9.61 -0.47 6.68
CA ASP A 88 -10.25 0.22 7.81
C ASP A 88 -11.00 1.51 7.44
N GLY A 89 -10.91 1.92 6.17
CA GLY A 89 -11.67 3.01 5.57
C GLY A 89 -11.06 4.40 5.82
N ASP A 90 -9.78 4.48 6.15
CA ASP A 90 -9.10 5.73 6.48
C ASP A 90 -8.46 6.45 5.28
N GLY A 91 -8.52 5.84 4.09
CA GLY A 91 -7.97 6.37 2.85
C GLY A 91 -6.47 6.08 2.66
N GLU A 92 -5.88 5.20 3.48
CA GLU A 92 -4.51 4.71 3.31
C GLU A 92 -4.48 3.31 2.70
N LEU A 93 -3.40 2.99 1.98
CA LEU A 93 -3.14 1.64 1.52
C LEU A 93 -2.46 0.85 2.64
N ASP A 94 -3.17 -0.14 3.15
CA ASP A 94 -2.73 -0.99 4.25
C ASP A 94 -1.61 -1.94 3.87
N VAL A 95 -1.00 -2.50 4.92
CA VAL A 95 0.06 -3.51 4.89
C VAL A 95 -0.46 -4.93 4.70
#